data_AF-A0A922HM14-F1
#
_entry.id   AF-A0A922HM14-F1
#
_cell.length_a   1.000
_cell.length_b   1.000
_cell.length_c   1.000
_cell.angle_alpha   90.00
_cell.angle_beta   90.00
_cell.angle_gamma   90.00
#
_symmetry.space_group_name_H-M   'P 1'
#
loop_
_entity.id
_entity.type
_entity.pdbx_description
1 polymer ?
#
loop_
_entity_poly.entity_id
_entity_poly.type
_entity_poly.pdbx_seq_one_letter_code
_entity_poly.pdbx_strand_id
1 'polypeptide(L)'
;MMTSTKPFHLEILLDSTCSENQCKNLREKIDEYLKENNSNVIEWLKKTIENGHYKLSCPLDDSIQMNITVDSIANINNNDDDDGKCIEDMIKNHDKDLINYIGIYLNKLHDDTMQNCLEEDLPCTFHTFLPSKNFVNLWDSLMFESNLKIKLLNYIHAAIRLSCKSRINQSFININKVLLLHGPPGTGKTTLCKALCQKVSIMMAEHYDNFQLIEINSHSLFSKWFSESGKLVLKLFDSIREFAEDPTNMIFVLIDEVESLAYDRQRINSADPTDAIRVVNAILTQLDTIKQYPNIIILATSNVSKSMDNAFVDRADIIQYIDLPSSKMVYEILRSSIRELIVTQVIRFDPDTEFLPWHRMNVVQNSTLNFDHNNKLKEISLICSSNLSGRSLRKLPFLTFAMNYDYYMQAKFIDDDDDDGKQRYVSMEKFLADLSDMISKQILNQKHFE
;
A
#
# COMPACT_ATOMS: atom_id res chain seq x y z
N MET A 1 -1.51 -23.83 19.62
CA MET A 1 -0.37 -23.14 20.26
C MET A 1 -0.57 -21.65 20.08
N MET A 2 -0.57 -20.87 21.15
CA MET A 2 -0.63 -19.41 21.07
C MET A 2 0.62 -18.94 20.34
N THR A 3 0.46 -18.38 19.14
CA THR A 3 1.55 -17.68 18.47
C THR A 3 1.89 -16.48 19.35
N SER A 4 2.98 -16.58 20.10
CA SER A 4 3.63 -15.40 20.68
C SER A 4 3.76 -14.38 19.56
N THR A 5 3.22 -13.17 19.74
CA THR A 5 3.33 -12.09 18.78
C THR A 5 4.81 -11.77 18.63
N LYS A 6 5.43 -12.41 17.65
CA LYS A 6 6.82 -12.18 17.28
C LYS A 6 6.88 -10.74 16.76
N PRO A 7 7.76 -9.87 17.29
CA PRO A 7 7.83 -8.49 16.83
C PRO A 7 8.23 -8.47 15.36
N PHE A 8 9.31 -9.13 14.96
CA PHE A 8 9.78 -9.02 13.58
C PHE A 8 9.00 -9.96 12.68
N HIS A 9 8.65 -9.51 11.49
CA HIS A 9 8.05 -10.34 10.47
C HIS A 9 8.91 -10.27 9.20
N LEU A 10 9.08 -11.41 8.57
CA LEU A 10 9.91 -11.63 7.39
C LEU A 10 9.01 -12.22 6.32
N GLU A 11 8.68 -11.43 5.31
CA GLU A 11 7.89 -11.89 4.18
C GLU A 11 8.82 -12.36 3.06
N ILE A 12 8.51 -13.51 2.47
CA ILE A 12 9.28 -14.11 1.39
C ILE A 12 8.28 -14.48 0.31
N LEU A 13 8.41 -13.80 -0.83
CA LEU A 13 7.48 -13.89 -1.94
C LEU A 13 8.16 -14.66 -3.07
N LEU A 14 7.65 -15.84 -3.35
CA LEU A 14 8.18 -16.73 -4.39
C LEU A 14 7.41 -16.53 -5.69
N ASP A 15 8.12 -16.60 -6.82
CA ASP A 15 7.48 -16.49 -8.13
C ASP A 15 6.61 -17.73 -8.42
N SER A 16 5.65 -17.58 -9.35
CA SER A 16 4.65 -18.60 -9.69
C SER A 16 5.26 -19.91 -10.23
N THR A 17 6.50 -19.86 -10.69
CA THR A 17 7.26 -20.98 -11.26
C THR A 17 7.86 -21.92 -10.20
N CYS A 18 7.90 -21.52 -8.92
CA CYS A 18 8.44 -22.36 -7.85
C CYS A 18 7.50 -23.53 -7.48
N SER A 19 8.07 -24.73 -7.34
CA SER A 19 7.34 -25.94 -6.90
C SER A 19 7.19 -26.01 -5.37
N GLU A 20 6.16 -26.71 -4.88
CA GLU A 20 5.90 -26.84 -3.42
C GLU A 20 7.04 -27.52 -2.66
N ASN A 21 7.73 -28.50 -3.28
CA ASN A 21 8.88 -29.15 -2.67
C ASN A 21 10.09 -28.20 -2.56
N GLN A 22 10.27 -27.29 -3.52
CA GLN A 22 11.27 -26.23 -3.41
C GLN A 22 10.92 -25.25 -2.29
N CYS A 23 9.64 -24.92 -2.09
CA CYS A 23 9.19 -24.03 -1.02
C CYS A 23 9.50 -24.57 0.38
N LYS A 24 9.28 -25.88 0.63
CA LYS A 24 9.60 -26.52 1.91
C LYS A 24 11.11 -26.52 2.19
N ASN A 25 11.91 -26.92 1.20
CA ASN A 25 13.36 -26.91 1.32
C ASN A 25 13.92 -25.49 1.49
N LEU A 26 13.30 -24.48 0.88
CA LEU A 26 13.68 -23.08 1.06
C LEU A 26 13.46 -22.61 2.49
N ARG A 27 12.33 -22.96 3.12
CA ARG A 27 12.04 -22.57 4.51
C ARG A 27 13.13 -23.08 5.47
N GLU A 28 13.51 -24.35 5.32
CA GLU A 28 14.59 -24.95 6.14
C GLU A 28 15.93 -24.24 5.91
N LYS A 29 16.28 -23.95 4.65
CA LYS A 29 17.50 -23.19 4.30
C LYS A 29 17.50 -21.77 4.86
N ILE A 30 16.35 -21.09 4.86
CA ILE A 30 16.20 -19.75 5.42
C ILE A 30 16.38 -19.79 6.94
N ASP A 31 15.75 -20.76 7.61
CA ASP A 31 15.90 -20.94 9.05
C ASP A 31 17.35 -21.27 9.44
N GLU A 32 18.05 -22.07 8.65
CA GLU A 32 19.49 -22.34 8.81
C GLU A 32 20.32 -21.07 8.59
N TYR A 33 20.10 -20.34 7.50
CA TYR A 33 20.84 -19.11 7.21
C TYR A 33 20.66 -18.05 8.31
N LEU A 34 19.43 -17.86 8.78
CA LEU A 34 19.14 -16.90 9.86
C LEU A 34 19.88 -17.28 11.14
N LYS A 35 20.00 -18.58 11.45
CA LYS A 35 20.77 -19.09 12.60
C LYS A 35 22.28 -18.91 12.43
N GLU A 36 22.81 -19.18 11.23
CA GLU A 36 24.24 -19.09 10.96
C GLU A 36 24.75 -17.64 10.83
N ASN A 37 23.93 -16.74 10.29
CA ASN A 37 24.31 -15.37 9.94
C ASN A 37 23.63 -14.30 10.80
N ASN A 38 23.39 -14.59 12.08
CA ASN A 38 22.65 -13.70 12.99
C ASN A 38 23.23 -12.26 13.03
N SER A 39 24.56 -12.11 13.05
CA SER A 39 25.21 -10.78 13.05
C SER A 39 24.93 -9.98 11.78
N ASN A 40 24.95 -10.63 10.61
CA ASN A 40 24.71 -9.97 9.33
C ASN A 40 23.23 -9.58 9.19
N VAL A 41 22.32 -10.44 9.66
CA VAL A 41 20.88 -10.15 9.67
C VAL A 41 20.57 -8.96 10.60
N ILE A 42 21.21 -8.89 11.77
CA ILE A 42 21.07 -7.77 12.70
C ILE A 42 21.62 -6.47 12.09
N GLU A 43 22.79 -6.51 11.45
CA GLU A 43 23.35 -5.34 10.76
C GLU A 43 22.46 -4.89 9.60
N TRP A 44 21.93 -5.84 8.83
CA TRP A 44 21.00 -5.57 7.74
C TRP A 44 19.66 -4.99 8.24
N LEU A 45 19.12 -5.48 9.36
CA LEU A 45 17.96 -4.90 10.04
C LEU A 45 18.25 -3.47 10.54
N LYS A 46 19.40 -3.24 11.20
CA LYS A 46 19.84 -1.91 11.63
C LYS A 46 19.92 -0.94 10.44
N LYS A 47 20.57 -1.34 9.34
CA LYS A 47 20.66 -0.53 8.11
C LYS A 47 19.28 -0.25 7.49
N THR A 48 18.35 -1.20 7.55
CA THR A 48 16.99 -1.02 7.02
C THR A 48 16.20 0.00 7.83
N ILE A 49 16.31 -0.05 9.16
CA ILE A 49 15.71 0.92 10.09
C ILE A 49 16.34 2.30 9.86
N GLU A 50 17.67 2.37 9.85
CA GLU A 50 18.43 3.61 9.68
C GLU A 50 18.15 4.33 8.34
N ASN A 51 17.86 3.58 7.28
CA ASN A 51 17.53 4.15 5.97
C ASN A 51 16.06 4.57 5.83
N GLY A 52 15.23 4.32 6.85
CA GLY A 52 13.81 4.63 6.84
C GLY A 52 13.02 3.77 5.87
N HIS A 53 13.21 2.44 5.92
CA HIS A 53 12.46 1.47 5.12
C HIS A 53 12.77 1.47 3.62
N TYR A 54 13.99 1.86 3.22
CA TYR A 54 14.43 1.68 1.84
C TYR A 54 14.94 0.24 1.63
N LYS A 55 14.55 -0.37 0.50
CA LYS A 55 14.85 -1.77 0.15
C LYS A 55 16.36 -2.01 0.18
N LEU A 56 16.82 -2.85 1.10
CA LEU A 56 18.15 -3.46 1.06
C LEU A 56 17.96 -4.91 0.65
N SER A 57 18.56 -5.32 -0.47
CA SER A 57 18.62 -6.74 -0.83
C SER A 57 19.28 -7.54 0.29
N CYS A 58 18.65 -8.63 0.69
CA CYS A 58 19.25 -9.57 1.65
C CYS A 58 20.37 -10.35 0.92
N PRO A 59 21.55 -10.58 1.53
CA PRO A 59 22.71 -11.18 0.85
C PRO A 59 22.61 -12.72 0.77
N LEU A 60 21.51 -13.23 0.24
CA LEU A 60 21.22 -14.67 0.14
C LEU A 60 21.34 -15.20 -1.30
N ASP A 61 20.77 -14.51 -2.30
CA ASP A 61 20.95 -14.81 -3.74
C ASP A 61 20.15 -13.82 -4.62
N ASP A 62 20.62 -13.49 -5.83
CA ASP A 62 19.92 -12.59 -6.78
C ASP A 62 18.65 -13.22 -7.40
N SER A 63 18.47 -14.54 -7.25
CA SER A 63 17.35 -15.30 -7.80
C SER A 63 16.13 -15.40 -6.89
N ILE A 64 16.23 -14.93 -5.63
CA ILE A 64 15.14 -14.99 -4.65
C ILE A 64 14.77 -13.57 -4.23
N GLN A 65 13.61 -13.07 -4.66
CA GLN A 65 13.06 -11.82 -4.15
C GLN A 65 12.51 -12.01 -2.72
N MET A 66 13.38 -11.84 -1.72
CA MET A 66 12.93 -11.71 -0.34
C MET A 66 12.58 -10.25 -0.06
N ASN A 67 11.31 -9.99 0.25
CA ASN A 67 10.81 -8.68 0.65
C ASN A 67 10.56 -8.71 2.15
N ILE A 68 11.54 -8.33 2.96
CA ILE A 68 11.35 -8.32 4.40
C ILE A 68 10.45 -7.16 4.78
N THR A 69 9.19 -7.46 5.01
CA THR A 69 8.28 -6.49 5.61
C THR A 69 8.34 -6.64 7.12
N VAL A 70 9.16 -5.80 7.76
CA VAL A 70 9.20 -5.71 9.21
C VAL A 70 7.84 -5.20 9.70
N ASP A 71 6.94 -6.13 10.06
CA ASP A 71 5.61 -5.82 10.59
C ASP A 71 5.65 -5.36 12.08
N SER A 72 6.78 -4.81 12.52
CA SER A 72 6.96 -4.16 13.83
C SER A 72 7.83 -2.90 13.79
N ILE A 73 7.60 -2.01 12.84
CA ILE A 73 7.69 -0.58 13.18
C ILE A 73 6.30 0.03 13.40
N ALA A 74 5.31 -0.86 13.57
CA ALA A 74 4.02 -0.60 14.19
C ALA A 74 4.07 0.03 15.59
N ASN A 75 5.19 -0.12 16.29
CA ASN A 75 5.35 0.29 17.69
C ASN A 75 6.39 1.39 17.91
N ILE A 76 6.89 2.10 16.88
CA ILE A 76 7.83 3.22 17.10
C ILE A 76 7.15 4.59 17.08
N ASN A 77 6.02 4.78 16.39
CA ASN A 77 5.47 6.13 16.25
C ASN A 77 4.38 6.47 17.29
N ASN A 78 4.43 5.89 18.48
CA ASN A 78 3.64 6.34 19.63
C ASN A 78 4.57 6.54 20.83
N ASN A 79 5.22 7.70 20.87
CA ASN A 79 4.94 8.70 21.89
C ASN A 79 5.46 10.02 21.36
N ASP A 80 4.57 11.00 21.20
CA ASP A 80 4.89 12.38 20.82
C ASP A 80 5.82 13.10 21.82
N ASP A 81 6.40 12.41 22.81
CA ASP A 81 7.35 12.96 23.77
C ASP A 81 8.39 11.94 24.30
N ASP A 82 8.51 10.73 23.73
CA ASP A 82 9.48 9.74 24.28
C ASP A 82 10.19 8.94 23.18
N ASP A 83 11.44 9.35 22.95
CA ASP A 83 12.59 8.53 22.59
C ASP A 83 12.43 7.48 21.47
N GLY A 84 13.12 7.71 20.35
CA GLY A 84 13.49 6.69 19.35
C GLY A 84 14.39 5.54 19.89
N LYS A 85 14.29 5.23 21.18
CA LYS A 85 15.10 4.23 21.91
C LYS A 85 14.51 2.82 21.88
N CYS A 86 13.22 2.61 21.59
CA CYS A 86 12.60 1.30 21.82
C CYS A 86 13.14 0.14 20.94
N ILE A 87 13.33 0.32 19.63
CA ILE A 87 13.85 -0.76 18.75
C ILE A 87 15.35 -0.89 18.79
N GLU A 88 16.09 0.22 18.82
CA GLU A 88 17.53 0.15 18.99
C GLU A 88 17.89 -0.54 20.31
N ASP A 89 17.15 -0.28 21.38
CA ASP A 89 17.35 -0.96 22.67
C ASP A 89 16.87 -2.40 22.64
N MET A 90 15.77 -2.75 21.95
CA MET A 90 15.39 -4.16 21.73
C MET A 90 16.44 -4.94 20.94
N ILE A 91 17.02 -4.33 19.90
CA ILE A 91 18.08 -4.95 19.10
C ILE A 91 19.36 -5.08 19.94
N LYS A 92 19.76 -4.03 20.67
CA LYS A 92 20.93 -4.05 21.57
C LYS A 92 20.77 -5.05 22.73
N ASN A 93 19.56 -5.27 23.24
CA ASN A 93 19.30 -6.15 24.39
C ASN A 93 19.13 -7.63 24.02
N HIS A 94 18.80 -7.96 22.76
CA HIS A 94 18.46 -9.33 22.33
C HIS A 94 19.36 -9.90 21.22
N ASP A 95 20.58 -9.37 21.03
CA ASP A 95 21.54 -9.71 19.97
C ASP A 95 21.74 -11.24 19.71
N LYS A 96 21.49 -12.13 20.68
CA LYS A 96 21.65 -13.59 20.50
C LYS A 96 20.37 -14.37 20.19
N ASP A 97 19.18 -13.85 20.48
CA ASP A 97 17.90 -14.56 20.38
C ASP A 97 16.88 -13.93 19.42
N LEU A 98 17.25 -12.84 18.73
CA LEU A 98 16.39 -12.11 17.78
C LEU A 98 15.69 -12.98 16.74
N ILE A 99 16.33 -14.07 16.28
CA ILE A 99 15.76 -15.01 15.30
C ILE A 99 14.47 -15.66 15.81
N ASN A 100 14.39 -15.96 17.11
CA ASN A 100 13.18 -16.56 17.71
C ASN A 100 11.99 -15.59 17.70
N TYR A 101 12.27 -14.29 17.55
CA TYR A 101 11.31 -13.20 17.47
C TYR A 101 10.99 -12.77 16.03
N ILE A 102 11.46 -13.51 15.01
CA ILE A 102 11.10 -13.31 13.60
C ILE A 102 10.01 -14.32 13.17
N GLY A 103 8.85 -13.82 12.76
CA GLY A 103 7.81 -14.59 12.08
C GLY A 103 8.08 -14.64 10.58
N ILE A 104 8.20 -15.83 10.02
CA ILE A 104 8.54 -16.02 8.60
C ILE A 104 7.27 -16.40 7.83
N TYR A 105 6.92 -15.60 6.83
CA TYR A 105 5.78 -15.82 5.93
C TYR A 105 6.30 -16.14 4.53
N LEU A 106 6.19 -17.40 4.14
CA LEU A 106 6.55 -17.86 2.80
C LEU A 106 5.28 -17.96 1.97
N ASN A 107 5.15 -17.15 0.92
CA ASN A 107 3.98 -17.17 0.06
C ASN A 107 4.36 -17.18 -1.42
N LYS A 108 3.55 -17.87 -2.21
CA LYS A 108 3.68 -17.91 -3.67
C LYS A 108 2.86 -16.78 -4.28
N LEU A 109 3.44 -16.05 -5.22
CA LEU A 109 2.75 -15.02 -5.98
C LEU A 109 1.94 -15.67 -7.09
N HIS A 110 0.71 -15.20 -7.24
CA HIS A 110 -0.12 -15.49 -8.39
C HIS A 110 0.23 -14.50 -9.51
N ASP A 111 0.56 -15.03 -10.70
CA ASP A 111 0.62 -14.22 -11.92
C ASP A 111 -0.81 -13.87 -12.30
N ASP A 112 -1.07 -12.59 -12.51
CA ASP A 112 -2.42 -12.09 -12.77
C ASP A 112 -2.99 -12.71 -14.05
N THR A 113 -3.91 -13.65 -13.90
CA THR A 113 -5.08 -13.61 -14.75
C THR A 113 -6.02 -12.59 -14.13
N MET A 114 -6.11 -11.40 -14.72
CA MET A 114 -7.35 -10.63 -14.74
C MET A 114 -8.37 -11.48 -15.53
N GLN A 115 -8.74 -12.62 -14.97
CA GLN A 115 -9.79 -13.46 -15.51
C GLN A 115 -11.08 -12.86 -14.98
N ASN A 116 -12.01 -12.60 -15.89
CA ASN A 116 -13.42 -12.69 -15.56
C ASN A 116 -13.67 -14.16 -15.17
N CYS A 117 -13.29 -14.56 -13.94
CA CYS A 117 -13.67 -15.85 -13.36
C CYS A 117 -15.17 -15.87 -13.01
N LEU A 118 -15.77 -14.68 -12.97
CA LEU A 118 -17.20 -14.46 -13.05
C LEU A 118 -17.60 -14.62 -14.53
N GLU A 119 -18.73 -15.29 -14.82
CA GLU A 119 -19.26 -15.53 -16.18
C GLU A 119 -18.92 -14.41 -17.18
N GLU A 120 -18.69 -14.73 -18.47
CA GLU A 120 -18.28 -13.81 -19.57
C GLU A 120 -19.10 -12.49 -19.68
N ASP A 121 -20.19 -12.35 -18.92
CA ASP A 121 -21.17 -11.28 -18.89
C ASP A 121 -21.13 -10.34 -17.66
N LEU A 122 -20.08 -10.36 -16.82
CA LEU A 122 -19.95 -9.39 -15.71
C LEU A 122 -18.94 -8.25 -16.02
N PRO A 123 -19.34 -7.24 -16.81
CA PRO A 123 -18.51 -6.08 -17.04
C PRO A 123 -18.39 -5.27 -15.72
N CYS A 124 -17.20 -4.72 -15.47
CA CYS A 124 -16.89 -3.76 -14.40
C CYS A 124 -16.46 -4.33 -13.05
N THR A 125 -16.06 -5.59 -12.99
CA THR A 125 -15.38 -6.16 -11.82
C THR A 125 -13.97 -6.65 -12.17
N PHE A 126 -13.01 -6.35 -11.30
CA PHE A 126 -11.68 -6.94 -11.37
C PHE A 126 -11.55 -7.99 -10.29
N HIS A 127 -11.28 -9.22 -10.69
CA HIS A 127 -10.99 -10.32 -9.78
C HIS A 127 -9.48 -10.55 -9.73
N THR A 128 -8.94 -10.70 -8.54
CA THR A 128 -7.50 -10.89 -8.34
C THR A 128 -7.26 -11.88 -7.22
N PHE A 129 -6.50 -12.94 -7.50
CA PHE A 129 -6.00 -13.85 -6.47
C PHE A 129 -4.86 -13.20 -5.71
N LEU A 130 -4.84 -13.38 -4.39
CA LEU A 130 -3.82 -12.83 -3.50
C LEU A 130 -3.03 -13.98 -2.86
N PRO A 131 -1.72 -13.79 -2.64
CA PRO A 131 -0.91 -12.61 -2.96
C PRO A 131 -0.64 -12.46 -4.47
N SER A 132 -0.88 -11.26 -5.04
CA SER A 132 -0.66 -10.96 -6.47
C SER A 132 0.68 -10.28 -6.71
N LYS A 133 1.28 -10.55 -7.87
CA LYS A 133 2.50 -9.89 -8.36
C LYS A 133 2.31 -8.40 -8.59
N ASN A 134 1.14 -7.98 -9.07
CA ASN A 134 0.81 -6.57 -9.29
C ASN A 134 0.78 -5.73 -8.00
N PHE A 135 0.55 -6.36 -6.84
CA PHE A 135 0.43 -5.65 -5.56
C PHE A 135 1.70 -5.67 -4.73
N VAL A 136 2.78 -6.27 -5.24
CA VAL A 136 4.10 -6.25 -4.61
C VAL A 136 4.58 -4.79 -4.45
N ASN A 137 5.16 -4.48 -3.29
CA ASN A 137 5.66 -3.15 -2.90
C ASN A 137 4.59 -2.05 -2.72
N LEU A 138 3.29 -2.30 -2.99
CA LEU A 138 2.26 -1.26 -2.81
C LEU A 138 2.22 -0.77 -1.35
N TRP A 139 2.36 -1.67 -0.38
CA TRP A 139 2.37 -1.33 1.04
C TRP A 139 3.49 -0.37 1.44
N ASP A 140 4.69 -0.59 0.91
CA ASP A 140 5.89 0.20 1.25
C ASP A 140 5.91 1.52 0.48
N SER A 141 5.34 1.54 -0.73
CA SER A 141 5.20 2.75 -1.54
C SER A 141 4.29 3.81 -0.90
N LEU A 142 3.37 3.41 -0.03
CA LEU A 142 2.42 4.28 0.64
C LEU A 142 2.97 4.77 1.99
N MET A 143 3.06 6.08 2.15
CA MET A 143 3.59 6.74 3.35
C MET A 143 2.51 7.62 3.98
N PHE A 144 2.28 7.41 5.28
CA PHE A 144 1.29 8.14 6.07
C PHE A 144 1.90 8.52 7.43
N GLU A 145 1.48 9.66 8.01
CA GLU A 145 2.10 10.22 9.22
C GLU A 145 1.73 9.47 10.50
N SER A 146 0.51 8.94 10.56
CA SER A 146 0.06 8.15 11.70
C SER A 146 0.34 6.66 11.48
N ASN A 147 0.27 5.88 12.57
CA ASN A 147 0.21 4.41 12.55
C ASN A 147 -1.07 3.86 11.87
N LEU A 148 -1.63 4.59 10.90
CA LEU A 148 -2.84 4.29 10.17
C LEU A 148 -2.78 2.92 9.51
N LYS A 149 -1.70 2.63 8.76
CA LYS A 149 -1.53 1.32 8.09
C LYS A 149 -1.69 0.16 9.07
N ILE A 150 -1.01 0.26 10.21
CA ILE A 150 -1.03 -0.74 11.28
C ILE A 150 -2.39 -0.81 11.98
N LYS A 151 -3.01 0.34 12.29
CA LYS A 151 -4.36 0.38 12.88
C LYS A 151 -5.37 -0.34 11.99
N LEU A 152 -5.34 -0.08 10.68
CA LEU A 152 -6.22 -0.73 9.71
C LEU A 152 -5.92 -2.23 9.57
N LEU A 153 -4.64 -2.61 9.53
CA LEU A 153 -4.22 -4.01 9.49
C LEU A 153 -4.66 -4.78 10.74
N ASN A 154 -4.46 -4.21 11.93
CA ASN A 154 -4.89 -4.78 13.21
C ASN A 154 -6.41 -4.93 13.27
N TYR A 155 -7.15 -3.94 12.77
CA TYR A 155 -8.60 -4.02 12.68
C TYR A 155 -9.04 -5.17 11.77
N ILE A 156 -8.50 -5.28 10.56
CA ILE A 156 -8.83 -6.36 9.62
C ILE A 156 -8.48 -7.72 10.24
N HIS A 157 -7.28 -7.85 10.82
CA HIS A 157 -6.85 -9.07 11.48
C HIS A 157 -7.77 -9.45 12.64
N ALA A 158 -8.20 -8.49 13.47
CA ALA A 158 -9.17 -8.71 14.52
C ALA A 158 -10.54 -9.12 13.95
N ALA A 159 -11.04 -8.44 12.93
CA ALA A 159 -12.30 -8.74 12.28
C ALA A 159 -12.34 -10.18 11.75
N ILE A 160 -11.28 -10.63 11.08
CA ILE A 160 -11.11 -12.02 10.62
C ILE A 160 -11.12 -12.96 11.82
N ARG A 161 -10.22 -12.76 12.78
CA ARG A 161 -10.04 -13.66 13.94
C ARG A 161 -11.32 -13.85 14.77
N LEU A 162 -12.09 -12.78 14.94
CA LEU A 162 -13.35 -12.78 15.70
C LEU A 162 -14.49 -13.40 14.88
N SER A 163 -14.43 -13.34 13.55
CA SER A 163 -15.46 -13.90 12.66
C SER A 163 -15.26 -15.40 12.39
N CYS A 164 -14.02 -15.88 12.25
CA CYS A 164 -13.74 -17.31 12.03
C CYS A 164 -14.04 -18.17 13.26
N LYS A 165 -13.72 -17.65 14.44
CA LYS A 165 -13.94 -18.36 15.70
C LYS A 165 -15.38 -18.10 16.11
N SER A 166 -16.27 -19.02 15.73
CA SER A 166 -17.72 -19.14 15.99
C SER A 166 -18.20 -19.01 17.46
N ARG A 167 -17.44 -18.33 18.32
CA ARG A 167 -17.69 -18.12 19.75
C ARG A 167 -18.29 -16.76 20.08
N ILE A 168 -18.23 -15.80 19.15
CA ILE A 168 -18.76 -14.46 19.39
C ILE A 168 -20.16 -14.40 18.82
N ASN A 169 -21.13 -14.14 19.70
CA ASN A 169 -22.49 -13.89 19.29
C ASN A 169 -22.60 -12.44 18.81
N GLN A 170 -22.91 -12.28 17.52
CA GLN A 170 -23.02 -10.99 16.85
C GLN A 170 -24.12 -10.09 17.44
N SER A 171 -25.11 -10.66 18.15
CA SER A 171 -26.13 -9.87 18.83
C SER A 171 -25.58 -9.06 20.01
N PHE A 172 -24.45 -9.46 20.59
CA PHE A 172 -23.80 -8.75 21.70
C PHE A 172 -22.62 -7.90 21.23
N ILE A 173 -21.89 -8.36 20.21
CA ILE A 173 -20.76 -7.65 19.63
C ILE A 173 -21.03 -7.50 18.13
N ASN A 174 -21.44 -6.31 17.71
CA ASN A 174 -21.66 -6.05 16.31
C ASN A 174 -20.33 -5.81 15.59
N ILE A 175 -20.06 -6.61 14.55
CA ILE A 175 -18.90 -6.48 13.67
C ILE A 175 -19.47 -6.49 12.24
N ASN A 176 -19.54 -5.33 11.60
CA ASN A 176 -20.03 -5.22 10.23
C ASN A 176 -18.98 -5.62 9.19
N LYS A 177 -17.68 -5.60 9.53
CA LYS A 177 -16.55 -5.94 8.64
C LYS A 177 -16.45 -5.01 7.43
N VAL A 178 -16.87 -3.77 7.60
CA VAL A 178 -16.81 -2.73 6.57
C VAL A 178 -15.80 -1.67 7.00
N LEU A 179 -14.82 -1.43 6.16
CA LEU A 179 -13.80 -0.38 6.30
C LEU A 179 -14.04 0.69 5.24
N LEU A 180 -14.21 1.94 5.64
CA LEU A 180 -14.44 3.07 4.73
C LEU A 180 -13.28 4.07 4.81
N LEU A 181 -12.58 4.26 3.69
CA LEU A 181 -11.53 5.26 3.55
C LEU A 181 -12.08 6.47 2.78
N HIS A 182 -11.93 7.68 3.31
CA HIS A 182 -12.41 8.87 2.61
C HIS A 182 -11.41 10.04 2.65
N GLY A 183 -11.51 10.95 1.69
CA GLY A 183 -10.63 12.13 1.61
C GLY A 183 -10.33 12.56 0.18
N PRO A 184 -9.52 13.59 -0.05
CA PRO A 184 -9.29 14.13 -1.39
C PRO A 184 -8.77 13.09 -2.39
N PRO A 185 -9.04 13.26 -3.70
CA PRO A 185 -8.56 12.34 -4.72
C PRO A 185 -7.04 12.31 -4.80
N GLY A 186 -6.47 11.16 -5.17
CA GLY A 186 -5.02 11.01 -5.34
C GLY A 186 -4.22 10.81 -4.05
N THR A 187 -4.87 10.61 -2.90
CA THR A 187 -4.22 10.28 -1.60
C THR A 187 -3.91 8.79 -1.41
N GLY A 188 -4.20 7.93 -2.40
CA GLY A 188 -3.84 6.51 -2.37
C GLY A 188 -4.82 5.60 -1.63
N LYS A 189 -6.08 6.02 -1.42
CA LYS A 189 -7.13 5.22 -0.74
C LYS A 189 -7.33 3.83 -1.36
N THR A 190 -7.58 3.76 -2.68
CA THR A 190 -7.76 2.51 -3.42
C THR A 190 -6.51 1.63 -3.37
N THR A 191 -5.34 2.23 -3.54
CA THR A 191 -4.05 1.55 -3.42
C THR A 191 -3.81 1.00 -2.01
N LEU A 192 -4.23 1.73 -0.98
CA LEU A 192 -4.13 1.30 0.42
C LEU A 192 -5.03 0.10 0.70
N CYS A 193 -6.26 0.07 0.18
CA CYS A 193 -7.12 -1.12 0.27
C CYS A 193 -6.45 -2.34 -0.36
N LYS A 194 -5.92 -2.22 -1.58
CA LYS A 194 -5.22 -3.32 -2.27
C LYS A 194 -3.99 -3.78 -1.49
N ALA A 195 -3.20 -2.85 -0.96
CA ALA A 195 -2.04 -3.14 -0.14
C ALA A 195 -2.41 -3.82 1.19
N LEU A 196 -3.52 -3.42 1.84
CA LEU A 196 -4.04 -4.08 3.03
C LEU A 196 -4.44 -5.53 2.73
N CYS A 197 -5.18 -5.78 1.65
CA CYS A 197 -5.56 -7.14 1.26
C CYS A 197 -4.34 -8.02 1.00
N GLN A 198 -3.34 -7.50 0.26
CA GLN A 198 -2.08 -8.20 0.00
C GLN A 198 -1.34 -8.53 1.30
N LYS A 199 -1.29 -7.61 2.27
CA LYS A 199 -0.63 -7.88 3.56
C LYS A 199 -1.34 -8.93 4.38
N VAL A 200 -2.66 -8.81 4.44
CA VAL A 200 -3.48 -9.76 5.19
C VAL A 200 -3.38 -11.16 4.60
N SER A 201 -3.37 -11.31 3.26
CA SER A 201 -3.21 -12.63 2.63
C SER A 201 -1.87 -13.27 2.95
N ILE A 202 -0.79 -12.49 2.94
CA ILE A 202 0.56 -12.97 3.29
C ILE A 202 0.62 -13.43 4.76
N MET A 203 0.05 -12.65 5.68
CA MET A 203 0.11 -12.93 7.12
C MET A 203 -0.84 -14.03 7.59
N MET A 204 -1.98 -14.20 6.89
CA MET A 204 -3.04 -15.12 7.27
C MET A 204 -3.05 -16.40 6.42
N ALA A 205 -2.03 -16.64 5.60
CA ALA A 205 -1.90 -17.83 4.75
C ALA A 205 -2.03 -19.17 5.49
N GLU A 206 -1.80 -19.20 6.81
CA GLU A 206 -2.02 -20.42 7.63
C GLU A 206 -3.51 -20.68 7.97
N HIS A 207 -4.40 -19.71 7.75
CA HIS A 207 -5.80 -19.76 8.15
C HIS A 207 -6.77 -19.96 6.97
N TYR A 208 -6.34 -19.62 5.76
CA TYR A 208 -7.12 -19.73 4.53
C TYR A 208 -6.22 -20.22 3.40
N ASP A 209 -6.77 -21.06 2.53
CA ASP A 209 -6.04 -21.64 1.42
C ASP A 209 -5.97 -20.67 0.23
N ASN A 210 -7.03 -19.90 0.01
CA ASN A 210 -7.09 -18.91 -1.06
C ASN A 210 -7.56 -17.54 -0.55
N PHE A 211 -6.97 -16.49 -1.10
CA PHE A 211 -7.40 -15.11 -0.88
C PHE A 211 -7.79 -14.49 -2.22
N GLN A 212 -8.90 -13.76 -2.24
CA GLN A 212 -9.42 -13.14 -3.44
C GLN A 212 -9.81 -11.69 -3.18
N LEU A 213 -9.51 -10.82 -4.14
CA LEU A 213 -9.97 -9.44 -4.18
C LEU A 213 -10.96 -9.29 -5.35
N ILE A 214 -12.14 -8.78 -5.05
CA ILE A 214 -13.16 -8.41 -6.04
C ILE A 214 -13.34 -6.90 -5.96
N GLU A 215 -12.82 -6.19 -6.96
CA GLU A 215 -12.94 -4.75 -7.08
C GLU A 215 -14.13 -4.37 -7.95
N ILE A 216 -14.99 -3.52 -7.41
CA ILE A 216 -16.22 -3.03 -7.99
C ILE A 216 -16.06 -1.52 -8.18
N ASN A 217 -15.86 -1.06 -9.41
CA ASN A 217 -15.79 0.38 -9.70
C ASN A 217 -17.19 0.96 -9.88
N SER A 218 -17.64 1.74 -8.89
CA SER A 218 -19.00 2.29 -8.83
C SER A 218 -19.36 3.19 -10.03
N HIS A 219 -18.43 4.01 -10.54
CA HIS A 219 -18.68 4.85 -11.72
C HIS A 219 -18.98 4.02 -12.98
N SER A 220 -18.25 2.92 -13.15
CA SER A 220 -18.43 2.02 -14.29
C SER A 220 -19.72 1.20 -14.18
N LEU A 221 -20.13 0.86 -12.95
CA LEU A 221 -21.39 0.15 -12.68
C LEU A 221 -22.60 0.90 -13.24
N PHE A 222 -22.73 2.21 -12.99
CA PHE A 222 -23.92 2.96 -13.39
C PHE A 222 -24.06 3.11 -14.90
N SER A 223 -22.98 3.42 -15.61
CA SER A 223 -23.04 3.67 -17.06
C SER A 223 -23.49 2.44 -17.86
N LYS A 224 -23.11 1.23 -17.43
CA LYS A 224 -23.48 -0.03 -18.10
C LYS A 224 -24.73 -0.70 -17.55
N TRP A 225 -25.01 -0.59 -16.25
CA TRP A 225 -26.14 -1.30 -15.63
C TRP A 225 -27.45 -0.51 -15.67
N PHE A 226 -27.42 0.75 -16.11
CA PHE A 226 -28.63 1.52 -16.42
C PHE A 226 -29.37 0.97 -17.66
N SER A 227 -28.68 0.28 -18.59
CA SER A 227 -29.31 -0.33 -19.78
C SER A 227 -29.81 -1.76 -19.59
N GLU A 228 -29.24 -2.55 -18.65
CA GLU A 228 -29.48 -4.00 -18.55
C GLU A 228 -29.94 -4.55 -17.19
N SER A 229 -30.43 -3.70 -16.27
CA SER A 229 -31.17 -4.04 -15.04
C SER A 229 -30.37 -4.61 -13.85
N GLY A 230 -30.91 -4.42 -12.63
CA GLY A 230 -30.36 -4.94 -11.37
C GLY A 230 -30.14 -6.46 -11.29
N LYS A 231 -30.45 -7.22 -12.34
CA LYS A 231 -30.08 -8.64 -12.48
C LYS A 231 -28.58 -8.85 -12.51
N LEU A 232 -27.81 -7.95 -13.14
CA LEU A 232 -26.34 -8.04 -13.17
C LEU A 232 -25.74 -7.81 -11.77
N VAL A 233 -26.33 -6.89 -11.00
CA VAL A 233 -25.98 -6.69 -9.58
C VAL A 233 -26.20 -8.00 -8.81
N LEU A 234 -27.38 -8.61 -8.95
CA LEU A 234 -27.69 -9.88 -8.27
C LEU A 234 -26.71 -10.98 -8.68
N LYS A 235 -26.48 -11.19 -9.98
CA LYS A 235 -25.48 -12.16 -10.48
C LYS A 235 -24.10 -11.95 -9.87
N LEU A 236 -23.64 -10.69 -9.78
CA LEU A 236 -22.33 -10.39 -9.18
C LEU A 236 -22.26 -10.86 -7.73
N PHE A 237 -23.24 -10.46 -6.92
CA PHE A 237 -23.27 -10.83 -5.51
C PHE A 237 -23.57 -12.31 -5.31
N ASP A 238 -24.28 -12.97 -6.22
CA ASP A 238 -24.48 -14.42 -6.23
C ASP A 238 -23.13 -15.15 -6.39
N SER A 239 -22.30 -14.73 -7.34
CA SER A 239 -20.97 -15.32 -7.50
C SER A 239 -20.03 -15.01 -6.33
N ILE A 240 -20.10 -13.81 -5.74
CA ILE A 240 -19.36 -13.49 -4.50
C ILE A 240 -19.76 -14.47 -3.39
N ARG A 241 -21.07 -14.77 -3.27
CA ARG A 241 -21.58 -15.72 -2.28
C ARG A 241 -21.11 -17.14 -2.56
N GLU A 242 -21.13 -17.57 -3.82
CA GLU A 242 -20.63 -18.89 -4.22
C GLU A 242 -19.17 -19.09 -3.82
N PHE A 243 -18.30 -18.09 -4.05
CA PHE A 243 -16.92 -18.16 -3.56
C PHE A 243 -16.83 -18.22 -2.03
N ALA A 244 -17.75 -17.56 -1.33
CA ALA A 244 -17.77 -17.46 0.12
C ALA A 244 -18.33 -18.70 0.82
N GLU A 245 -19.08 -19.55 0.09
CA GLU A 245 -19.58 -20.83 0.60
C GLU A 245 -18.45 -21.79 0.96
N ASP A 246 -17.30 -21.68 0.28
CA ASP A 246 -16.09 -22.37 0.67
C ASP A 246 -15.40 -21.63 1.84
N PRO A 247 -15.36 -22.22 3.05
CA PRO A 247 -14.79 -21.59 4.22
C PRO A 247 -13.26 -21.46 4.16
N THR A 248 -12.60 -22.15 3.22
CA THR A 248 -11.14 -22.06 3.00
C THR A 248 -10.76 -20.82 2.20
N ASN A 249 -11.74 -20.14 1.59
CA ASN A 249 -11.54 -18.89 0.85
C ASN A 249 -11.75 -17.68 1.75
N MET A 250 -10.88 -16.67 1.61
CA MET A 250 -11.05 -15.33 2.18
C MET A 250 -11.29 -14.32 1.06
N ILE A 251 -12.37 -13.56 1.15
CA ILE A 251 -12.80 -12.64 0.09
C ILE A 251 -12.80 -11.21 0.58
N PHE A 252 -12.10 -10.35 -0.16
CA PHE A 252 -12.14 -8.91 0.00
C PHE A 252 -12.99 -8.31 -1.12
N VAL A 253 -14.04 -7.57 -0.75
CA VAL A 253 -14.87 -6.83 -1.71
C VAL A 253 -14.51 -5.36 -1.60
N LEU A 254 -13.85 -4.81 -2.63
CA LEU A 254 -13.48 -3.40 -2.70
C LEU A 254 -14.49 -2.63 -3.56
N ILE A 255 -15.15 -1.64 -2.98
CA ILE A 255 -16.04 -0.72 -3.71
C ILE A 255 -15.37 0.64 -3.79
N ASP A 256 -14.91 0.98 -4.99
CA ASP A 256 -14.20 2.24 -5.22
C ASP A 256 -15.19 3.36 -5.55
N GLU A 257 -14.92 4.57 -5.06
CA GLU A 257 -15.64 5.82 -5.41
C GLU A 257 -17.13 5.82 -5.01
N VAL A 258 -17.44 5.35 -3.79
CA VAL A 258 -18.83 5.19 -3.31
C VAL A 258 -19.65 6.49 -3.27
N GLU A 259 -19.02 7.66 -3.37
CA GLU A 259 -19.71 8.94 -3.56
C GLU A 259 -20.55 8.99 -4.82
N SER A 260 -20.21 8.23 -5.87
CA SER A 260 -21.01 8.18 -7.09
C SER A 260 -22.39 7.57 -6.80
N LEU A 261 -22.43 6.51 -5.98
CA LEU A 261 -23.66 5.87 -5.50
C LEU A 261 -24.50 6.85 -4.66
N ALA A 262 -23.84 7.63 -3.81
CA ALA A 262 -24.45 8.64 -2.96
C ALA A 262 -25.10 9.78 -3.75
N TYR A 263 -24.34 10.30 -4.73
CA TYR A 263 -24.73 11.44 -5.53
C TYR A 263 -25.93 11.16 -6.41
N ASP A 264 -25.95 9.99 -7.06
CA ASP A 264 -27.09 9.56 -7.86
C ASP A 264 -28.34 9.44 -6.99
N ARG A 265 -28.21 8.87 -5.79
CA ARG A 265 -29.31 8.78 -4.82
C ARG A 265 -29.87 10.15 -4.41
N GLN A 266 -29.03 11.18 -4.26
CA GLN A 266 -29.47 12.53 -3.87
C GLN A 266 -30.13 13.30 -5.02
N ARG A 267 -29.60 13.21 -6.25
CA ARG A 267 -30.15 13.90 -7.44
C ARG A 267 -31.55 13.45 -7.82
N ILE A 268 -31.91 12.21 -7.51
CA ILE A 268 -33.14 11.57 -7.97
C ILE A 268 -34.32 11.79 -6.99
N ASN A 269 -34.09 12.43 -5.84
CA ASN A 269 -35.16 12.78 -4.89
C ASN A 269 -36.16 13.86 -5.40
N SER A 270 -36.06 14.28 -6.66
CA SER A 270 -37.07 15.10 -7.35
C SER A 270 -38.07 14.22 -8.12
N ALA A 271 -39.23 14.00 -7.49
CA ALA A 271 -40.53 13.59 -8.04
C ALA A 271 -40.73 12.18 -8.66
N ASP A 272 -39.71 11.40 -9.05
CA ASP A 272 -39.89 9.98 -9.44
C ASP A 272 -38.66 9.14 -9.09
N PRO A 273 -38.79 7.98 -8.39
CA PRO A 273 -37.66 7.10 -8.13
C PRO A 273 -37.25 6.41 -9.44
N THR A 274 -36.27 7.00 -10.12
CA THR A 274 -35.69 6.41 -11.33
C THR A 274 -35.02 5.07 -10.99
N ASP A 275 -34.84 4.22 -12.01
CA ASP A 275 -34.25 2.88 -11.85
C ASP A 275 -32.86 2.89 -11.18
N ALA A 276 -32.15 4.01 -11.20
CA ALA A 276 -30.86 4.14 -10.52
C ALA A 276 -30.98 4.05 -8.98
N ILE A 277 -32.03 4.61 -8.35
CA ILE A 277 -32.24 4.45 -6.89
C ILE A 277 -32.48 2.97 -6.55
N ARG A 278 -33.21 2.24 -7.40
CA ARG A 278 -33.47 0.81 -7.19
C ARG A 278 -32.18 0.00 -7.26
N VAL A 279 -31.30 0.32 -8.21
CA VAL A 279 -29.98 -0.32 -8.35
C VAL A 279 -29.11 -0.04 -7.12
N VAL A 280 -29.05 1.21 -6.64
CA VAL A 280 -28.28 1.57 -5.43
C VAL A 280 -28.79 0.82 -4.20
N ASN A 281 -30.11 0.81 -3.98
CA ASN A 281 -30.70 0.09 -2.86
C ASN A 281 -30.47 -1.43 -2.98
N ALA A 282 -30.48 -1.99 -4.19
CA ALA A 282 -30.14 -3.39 -4.41
C ALA A 282 -28.69 -3.69 -4.02
N ILE A 283 -27.73 -2.85 -4.42
CA ILE A 283 -26.31 -2.98 -4.02
C ILE A 283 -26.18 -2.93 -2.50
N LEU A 284 -26.79 -1.93 -1.84
CA LEU A 284 -26.73 -1.80 -0.38
C LEU A 284 -27.33 -3.02 0.34
N THR A 285 -28.43 -3.56 -0.18
CA THR A 285 -29.09 -4.77 0.36
C THR A 285 -28.18 -5.99 0.19
N GLN A 286 -27.52 -6.13 -0.95
CA GLN A 286 -26.57 -7.21 -1.19
C GLN A 286 -25.34 -7.09 -0.27
N LEU A 287 -24.83 -5.88 -0.04
CA LEU A 287 -23.75 -5.64 0.93
C LEU A 287 -24.13 -6.09 2.35
N ASP A 288 -25.35 -5.79 2.78
CA ASP A 288 -25.87 -6.24 4.08
C ASP A 288 -26.03 -7.77 4.16
N THR A 289 -26.15 -8.45 3.02
CA THR A 289 -26.24 -9.91 2.94
C THR A 289 -24.85 -10.53 2.98
N ILE A 290 -23.92 -10.09 2.12
CA ILE A 290 -22.57 -10.67 2.05
C ILE A 290 -21.74 -10.38 3.31
N LYS A 291 -21.98 -9.27 4.01
CA LYS A 291 -21.29 -8.98 5.28
C LYS A 291 -21.59 -9.99 6.38
N GLN A 292 -22.60 -10.86 6.24
CA GLN A 292 -22.89 -11.90 7.23
C GLN A 292 -21.91 -13.07 7.15
N TYR A 293 -21.26 -13.29 6.00
CA TYR A 293 -20.31 -14.38 5.80
C TYR A 293 -19.01 -14.14 6.59
N PRO A 294 -18.54 -15.10 7.40
CA PRO A 294 -17.39 -14.90 8.30
C PRO A 294 -16.06 -14.67 7.56
N ASN A 295 -15.99 -15.05 6.28
CA ASN A 295 -14.85 -14.98 5.39
C ASN A 295 -14.95 -13.86 4.33
N ILE A 296 -15.83 -12.87 4.54
CA ILE A 296 -15.93 -11.68 3.69
C ILE A 296 -15.57 -10.42 4.48
N ILE A 297 -14.72 -9.57 3.90
CA ILE A 297 -14.45 -8.20 4.35
C ILE A 297 -14.74 -7.21 3.24
N ILE A 298 -15.42 -6.13 3.58
CA ILE A 298 -15.80 -5.08 2.64
C ILE A 298 -14.90 -3.86 2.88
N LEU A 299 -14.31 -3.36 1.80
CA LEU A 299 -13.49 -2.17 1.75
C LEU A 299 -14.19 -1.15 0.84
N ALA A 300 -14.32 0.09 1.27
CA ALA A 300 -14.95 1.14 0.50
C ALA A 300 -14.06 2.38 0.47
N THR A 301 -14.04 3.09 -0.65
CA THR A 301 -13.31 4.36 -0.77
C THR A 301 -14.26 5.49 -1.16
N SER A 302 -13.98 6.71 -0.69
CA SER A 302 -14.65 7.90 -1.19
C SER A 302 -13.74 9.12 -1.38
N ASN A 303 -13.92 9.86 -2.47
CA ASN A 303 -13.19 11.12 -2.70
C ASN A 303 -13.81 12.34 -2.01
N VAL A 304 -14.99 12.19 -1.40
CA VAL A 304 -15.70 13.31 -0.76
C VAL A 304 -15.27 13.46 0.70
N SER A 305 -14.79 14.64 1.07
CA SER A 305 -14.33 14.95 2.42
C SER A 305 -15.43 15.44 3.38
N LYS A 306 -16.56 15.94 2.87
CA LYS A 306 -17.57 16.66 3.69
C LYS A 306 -18.98 16.07 3.69
N SER A 307 -19.45 15.47 2.60
CA SER A 307 -20.81 14.90 2.49
C SER A 307 -20.75 13.44 2.02
N MET A 308 -20.63 12.52 2.97
CA MET A 308 -20.69 11.08 2.70
C MET A 308 -22.13 10.57 2.84
N ASP A 309 -22.50 9.51 2.11
CA ASP A 309 -23.81 8.88 2.30
C ASP A 309 -23.88 8.18 3.65
N ASN A 310 -24.89 8.52 4.45
CA ASN A 310 -25.19 7.85 5.71
C ASN A 310 -25.31 6.33 5.54
N ALA A 311 -25.73 5.84 4.36
CA ALA A 311 -25.84 4.40 4.12
C ALA A 311 -24.51 3.65 4.26
N PHE A 312 -23.39 4.22 3.83
CA PHE A 312 -22.08 3.59 3.99
C PHE A 312 -21.47 3.87 5.36
N VAL A 313 -21.69 5.08 5.89
CA VAL A 313 -21.24 5.50 7.22
C VAL A 313 -21.83 4.60 8.31
N ASP A 314 -23.14 4.37 8.29
CA ASP A 314 -23.84 3.55 9.30
C ASP A 314 -23.44 2.07 9.26
N ARG A 315 -22.92 1.60 8.12
CA ARG A 315 -22.48 0.21 7.91
C ARG A 315 -21.00 0.01 8.22
N ALA A 316 -20.20 1.08 8.28
CA ALA A 316 -18.76 1.01 8.49
C ALA A 316 -18.43 0.89 9.98
N ASP A 317 -17.61 -0.08 10.34
CA ASP A 317 -17.05 -0.16 11.70
C ASP A 317 -15.92 0.86 11.88
N ILE A 318 -15.16 1.12 10.80
CA ILE A 318 -14.09 2.10 10.77
C ILE A 318 -14.29 3.05 9.60
N ILE A 319 -14.27 4.34 9.90
CA ILE A 319 -14.27 5.42 8.93
C ILE A 319 -12.98 6.19 9.09
N GLN A 320 -12.08 6.07 8.13
CA GLN A 320 -10.75 6.67 8.19
C GLN A 320 -10.62 7.77 7.15
N TYR A 321 -10.43 9.00 7.64
CA TYR A 321 -10.06 10.14 6.80
C TYR A 321 -8.58 10.06 6.40
N ILE A 322 -8.29 10.23 5.12
CA ILE A 322 -6.94 10.28 4.55
C ILE A 322 -6.78 11.61 3.82
N ASP A 323 -6.07 12.53 4.46
CA ASP A 323 -5.80 13.86 3.93
C ASP A 323 -4.56 13.88 3.01
N LEU A 324 -4.29 15.04 2.43
CA LEU A 324 -3.05 15.35 1.74
C LEU A 324 -1.84 15.13 2.69
N PRO A 325 -0.69 14.68 2.15
CA PRO A 325 0.49 14.41 2.97
C PRO A 325 1.05 15.70 3.60
N SER A 326 1.47 15.59 4.87
CA SER A 326 2.22 16.64 5.56
C SER A 326 3.62 16.80 4.98
N SER A 327 4.29 17.92 5.26
CA SER A 327 5.66 18.19 4.78
C SER A 327 6.64 17.05 5.07
N LYS A 328 6.54 16.41 6.24
CA LYS A 328 7.35 15.23 6.61
C LYS A 328 7.12 14.07 5.65
N MET A 329 5.86 13.77 5.34
CA MET A 329 5.48 12.68 4.43
C MET A 329 5.84 13.00 2.98
N VAL A 330 5.66 14.25 2.57
CA VAL A 330 6.10 14.72 1.25
C VAL A 330 7.61 14.50 1.08
N TYR A 331 8.40 14.86 2.09
CA TYR A 331 9.85 14.63 2.09
C TYR A 331 10.17 13.15 1.85
N GLU A 332 9.56 12.22 2.59
CA GLU A 332 9.82 10.78 2.42
C GLU A 332 9.34 10.22 1.08
N ILE A 333 8.20 10.70 0.56
CA ILE A 333 7.69 10.31 -0.77
C ILE A 333 8.67 10.74 -1.87
N LEU A 334 9.15 11.99 -1.82
CA LEU A 334 10.11 12.49 -2.80
C LEU A 334 11.47 11.81 -2.63
N ARG A 335 11.94 11.66 -1.39
CA ARG A 335 13.18 10.96 -1.05
C ARG A 335 13.18 9.54 -1.59
N SER A 336 12.13 8.76 -1.36
CA SER A 336 12.04 7.38 -1.87
C SER A 336 12.07 7.34 -3.40
N SER A 337 11.38 8.27 -4.06
CA SER A 337 11.40 8.37 -5.52
C SER A 337 12.78 8.74 -6.07
N ILE A 338 13.48 9.66 -5.40
CA ILE A 338 14.85 10.05 -5.78
C ILE A 338 15.83 8.91 -5.53
N ARG A 339 15.71 8.18 -4.42
CA ARG A 339 16.55 7.00 -4.15
C ARG A 339 16.40 5.94 -5.22
N GLU A 340 15.18 5.73 -5.72
CA GLU A 340 14.96 4.83 -6.86
C GLU A 340 15.74 5.28 -8.11
N LEU A 341 15.74 6.58 -8.40
CA LEU A 341 16.52 7.15 -9.51
C LEU A 341 18.03 7.04 -9.28
N ILE A 342 18.50 7.05 -8.03
CA ILE A 342 19.90 6.82 -7.69
C ILE A 342 20.28 5.34 -7.87
N VAL A 343 19.45 4.40 -7.40
CA VAL A 343 19.70 2.95 -7.53
C VAL A 343 19.68 2.50 -8.98
N THR A 344 18.77 3.05 -9.77
CA THR A 344 18.70 2.84 -11.23
C THR A 344 19.76 3.61 -12.02
N GLN A 345 20.68 4.30 -11.32
CA GLN A 345 21.80 5.07 -11.90
C GLN A 345 21.38 6.21 -12.85
N VAL A 346 20.11 6.64 -12.79
CA VAL A 346 19.62 7.82 -13.54
C VAL A 346 20.22 9.10 -12.96
N ILE A 347 20.31 9.18 -11.62
CA ILE A 347 20.94 10.30 -10.90
C ILE A 347 22.29 9.83 -10.35
N ARG A 348 23.36 10.58 -10.66
CA ARG A 348 24.66 10.36 -10.04
C ARG A 348 24.65 10.95 -8.64
N PHE A 349 24.91 10.09 -7.66
CA PHE A 349 25.01 10.44 -6.25
C PHE A 349 26.38 10.03 -5.72
N ASP A 350 27.02 10.91 -4.96
CA ASP A 350 28.33 10.65 -4.38
C ASP A 350 28.19 9.71 -3.18
N PRO A 351 28.84 8.53 -3.17
CA PRO A 351 28.75 7.57 -2.06
C PRO A 351 29.17 8.17 -0.71
N ASP A 352 29.98 9.22 -0.69
CA ASP A 352 30.42 9.89 0.54
C ASP A 352 29.37 10.86 1.11
N THR A 353 28.28 11.11 0.37
CA THR A 353 27.19 12.00 0.80
C THR A 353 26.01 11.24 1.42
N GLU A 354 25.50 11.71 2.55
CA GLU A 354 24.36 11.06 3.22
C GLU A 354 23.00 11.62 2.74
N PHE A 355 22.13 10.75 2.21
CA PHE A 355 20.74 11.09 1.90
C PHE A 355 19.77 10.57 2.97
N LEU A 356 19.60 11.40 4.00
CA LEU A 356 19.05 11.02 5.29
C LEU A 356 17.51 10.95 5.28
N PRO A 357 16.91 10.01 6.03
CA PRO A 357 15.47 10.04 6.31
C PRO A 357 15.13 11.20 7.25
N TRP A 358 13.87 11.62 7.24
CA TRP A 358 13.35 12.77 7.98
C TRP A 358 13.70 12.73 9.47
N HIS A 359 13.54 11.57 10.11
CA HIS A 359 13.79 11.42 11.55
C HIS A 359 15.25 11.66 11.94
N ARG A 360 16.22 11.41 11.05
CA ARG A 360 17.64 11.68 11.30
C ARG A 360 18.05 13.12 10.99
N MET A 361 17.22 13.88 10.25
CA MET A 361 17.56 15.26 9.88
C MET A 361 17.75 16.19 11.08
N ASN A 362 17.06 15.94 12.21
CA ASN A 362 17.18 16.78 13.41
C ASN A 362 18.45 16.46 14.23
N VAL A 363 18.98 15.25 14.13
CA VAL A 363 20.14 14.79 14.92
C VAL A 363 21.45 15.35 14.34
N VAL A 364 21.50 15.60 13.03
CA VAL A 364 22.74 15.89 12.30
C VAL A 364 22.94 17.40 12.04
N GLN A 365 22.09 18.29 12.57
CA GLN A 365 22.20 19.75 12.37
C GLN A 365 23.51 20.39 12.87
N ASN A 366 24.38 19.63 13.57
CA ASN A 366 25.60 20.12 14.21
C ASN A 366 26.91 19.83 13.45
N SER A 367 26.89 19.20 12.27
CA SER A 367 28.12 18.91 11.50
C SER A 367 28.25 19.78 10.25
N THR A 368 29.42 20.41 10.09
CA THR A 368 29.80 21.41 9.07
C THR A 368 30.07 20.83 7.66
N LEU A 369 29.46 19.69 7.31
CA LEU A 369 29.62 19.08 5.98
C LEU A 369 28.42 19.48 5.09
N ASN A 370 28.62 19.54 3.77
CA ASN A 370 27.67 20.09 2.80
C ASN A 370 26.27 19.41 2.80
N PHE A 371 25.39 19.81 3.73
CA PHE A 371 23.99 19.33 3.86
C PHE A 371 23.00 19.98 2.87
N ASP A 372 23.46 20.41 1.70
CA ASP A 372 22.64 21.19 0.78
C ASP A 372 21.44 20.38 0.24
N HIS A 373 21.64 19.10 -0.12
CA HIS A 373 20.60 18.27 -0.72
C HIS A 373 19.39 17.98 0.19
N ASN A 374 19.63 17.57 1.45
CA ASN A 374 18.55 17.24 2.39
C ASN A 374 17.77 18.50 2.80
N ASN A 375 18.47 19.63 3.01
CA ASN A 375 17.82 20.90 3.34
C ASN A 375 16.99 21.43 2.15
N LYS A 376 17.52 21.36 0.93
CA LYS A 376 16.79 21.75 -0.28
C LYS A 376 15.55 20.88 -0.50
N LEU A 377 15.65 19.57 -0.28
CA LEU A 377 14.48 18.69 -0.35
C LEU A 377 13.45 19.01 0.75
N LYS A 378 13.89 19.42 1.94
CA LYS A 378 13.01 19.88 3.01
C LYS A 378 12.29 21.18 2.64
N GLU A 379 12.97 22.15 2.05
CA GLU A 379 12.35 23.37 1.52
C GLU A 379 11.29 23.03 0.46
N ILE A 380 11.63 22.17 -0.50
CA ILE A 380 10.70 21.68 -1.51
C ILE A 380 9.47 21.01 -0.86
N SER A 381 9.68 20.18 0.17
CA SER A 381 8.60 19.47 0.86
C SER A 381 7.63 20.42 1.57
N LEU A 382 8.11 21.55 2.09
CA LEU A 382 7.29 22.58 2.72
C LEU A 382 6.39 23.28 1.70
N ILE A 383 6.90 23.56 0.50
CA ILE A 383 6.14 24.20 -0.58
C ILE A 383 5.03 23.26 -1.11
N CYS A 384 5.35 21.98 -1.23
CA CYS A 384 4.41 20.95 -1.71
C CYS A 384 3.32 20.58 -0.70
N SER A 385 3.61 20.71 0.60
CA SER A 385 2.69 20.37 1.68
C SER A 385 1.34 21.06 1.47
N SER A 386 0.24 20.35 1.73
CA SER A 386 -1.16 20.82 1.56
C SER A 386 -1.61 21.21 0.14
N ASN A 387 -0.73 21.22 -0.86
CA ASN A 387 -1.06 21.58 -2.25
C ASN A 387 -1.15 20.35 -3.17
N LEU A 388 -0.28 19.36 -2.97
CA LEU A 388 -0.13 18.23 -3.89
C LEU A 388 -0.58 16.91 -3.26
N SER A 389 -1.34 16.13 -4.04
CA SER A 389 -1.71 14.76 -3.69
C SER A 389 -0.53 13.80 -3.80
N GLY A 390 -0.58 12.65 -3.11
CA GLY A 390 0.43 11.59 -3.24
C GLY A 390 0.65 11.15 -4.70
N ARG A 391 -0.44 11.06 -5.48
CA ARG A 391 -0.39 10.80 -6.93
C ARG A 391 0.39 11.88 -7.69
N SER A 392 0.18 13.16 -7.38
CA SER A 392 0.92 14.26 -8.00
C SER A 392 2.40 14.21 -7.62
N LEU A 393 2.71 13.97 -6.35
CA LEU A 393 4.08 13.88 -5.84
C LEU A 393 4.89 12.77 -6.52
N ARG A 394 4.32 11.57 -6.66
CA ARG A 394 4.97 10.45 -7.35
C ARG A 394 5.16 10.68 -8.87
N LYS A 395 4.42 11.62 -9.47
CA LYS A 395 4.60 12.02 -10.89
C LYS A 395 5.71 13.06 -11.09
N LEU A 396 6.05 13.84 -10.07
CA LEU A 396 7.01 14.94 -10.19
C LEU A 396 8.39 14.51 -10.69
N PRO A 397 9.00 13.40 -10.23
CA PRO A 397 10.32 13.00 -10.71
C PRO A 397 10.32 12.71 -12.22
N PHE A 398 9.29 12.00 -12.70
CA PHE A 398 9.11 11.72 -14.13
C PHE A 398 8.90 13.02 -14.93
N LEU A 399 8.04 13.93 -14.47
CA LEU A 399 7.80 15.19 -15.17
C LEU A 399 9.04 16.07 -15.21
N THR A 400 9.79 16.16 -14.11
CA THR A 400 11.06 16.88 -14.03
C THR A 400 12.04 16.33 -15.07
N PHE A 401 12.11 15.01 -15.17
CA PHE A 401 12.96 14.36 -16.17
C PHE A 401 12.49 14.62 -17.61
N ALA A 402 11.19 14.48 -17.87
CA ALA A 402 10.62 14.63 -19.21
C ALA A 402 10.74 16.06 -19.77
N MET A 403 10.68 17.07 -18.91
CA MET A 403 10.62 18.48 -19.33
C MET A 403 11.97 19.19 -19.34
N ASN A 404 12.96 18.71 -18.56
CA ASN A 404 14.24 19.40 -18.40
C ASN A 404 15.42 18.68 -19.08
N TYR A 405 15.22 17.46 -19.58
CA TYR A 405 16.28 16.64 -20.17
C TYR A 405 15.89 16.20 -21.59
N ASP A 406 16.73 16.47 -22.58
CA ASP A 406 16.46 16.18 -23.99
C ASP A 406 16.48 14.68 -24.30
N TYR A 407 15.83 14.28 -25.39
CA TYR A 407 15.79 12.89 -25.89
C TYR A 407 17.16 12.18 -25.89
N TYR A 408 18.24 12.87 -26.28
CA TYR A 408 19.59 12.28 -26.28
C TYR A 408 20.18 12.05 -24.89
N MET A 409 19.76 12.82 -23.88
CA MET A 409 20.08 12.50 -22.49
C MET A 409 19.23 11.32 -22.03
N GLN A 410 17.94 11.28 -22.42
CA GLN A 410 17.01 10.21 -22.04
C GLN A 410 17.32 8.84 -22.68
N ALA A 411 17.82 8.81 -23.91
CA ALA A 411 18.11 7.57 -24.66
C ALA A 411 19.36 6.84 -24.13
N LYS A 412 20.34 7.57 -23.58
CA LYS A 412 21.60 7.01 -23.07
C LYS A 412 21.49 6.33 -21.70
N PHE A 413 20.29 6.21 -21.15
CA PHE A 413 20.02 5.41 -19.95
C PHE A 413 19.67 3.94 -20.27
N ILE A 414 19.55 3.59 -21.57
CA ILE A 414 19.13 2.25 -22.04
C ILE A 414 20.29 1.51 -22.71
N ASP A 415 21.22 2.22 -23.34
CA ASP A 415 22.34 1.62 -24.09
C ASP A 415 23.62 1.62 -23.24
N ASP A 416 24.02 0.45 -22.74
CA ASP A 416 25.25 0.21 -21.97
C ASP A 416 26.53 0.31 -22.82
N ASP A 417 26.41 0.40 -24.15
CA ASP A 417 27.53 0.36 -25.07
C ASP A 417 27.67 1.68 -25.85
N ASP A 418 28.52 2.59 -25.38
CA ASP A 418 29.11 3.62 -26.23
C ASP A 418 30.52 4.02 -25.74
N ASP A 419 31.49 3.73 -26.60
CA ASP A 419 32.97 3.81 -26.50
C ASP A 419 33.55 5.23 -26.32
N ASP A 420 32.73 6.21 -25.93
CA ASP A 420 33.07 7.64 -26.04
C ASP A 420 33.04 8.36 -24.68
N GLY A 421 33.47 7.69 -23.60
CA GLY A 421 34.04 8.25 -22.36
C GLY A 421 33.29 9.36 -21.59
N LYS A 422 32.08 9.77 -21.99
CA LYS A 422 31.29 10.85 -21.40
C LYS A 422 29.85 10.38 -21.18
N GLN A 423 29.65 9.51 -20.19
CA GLN A 423 28.33 9.27 -19.62
C GLN A 423 27.80 10.59 -19.01
N ARG A 424 26.75 11.16 -19.60
CA ARG A 424 26.12 12.41 -19.14
C ARG A 424 25.07 12.10 -18.08
N TYR A 425 25.51 11.79 -16.87
CA TYR A 425 24.62 11.65 -15.72
C TYR A 425 24.01 13.00 -15.31
N VAL A 426 22.82 12.94 -14.72
CA VAL A 426 22.24 14.09 -14.02
C VAL A 426 22.83 14.16 -12.61
N SER A 427 23.43 15.29 -12.23
CA SER A 427 23.86 15.50 -10.86
C SER A 427 22.66 15.74 -9.93
N MET A 428 22.75 15.23 -8.70
CA MET A 428 21.72 15.40 -7.67
C MET A 428 21.35 16.88 -7.45
N GLU A 429 22.34 17.78 -7.38
CA GLU A 429 22.14 19.23 -7.21
C GLU A 429 21.28 19.84 -8.32
N LYS A 430 21.58 19.46 -9.57
CA LYS A 430 20.85 19.94 -10.74
C LYS A 430 19.42 19.40 -10.73
N PHE A 431 19.25 18.11 -10.46
CA PHE A 431 17.93 17.49 -10.40
C PHE A 431 17.04 18.15 -9.34
N LEU A 432 17.56 18.44 -8.15
CA LEU A 432 16.78 19.13 -7.10
C LEU A 432 16.40 20.56 -7.48
N ALA A 433 17.27 21.27 -8.21
CA ALA A 433 16.95 22.61 -8.73
C ALA A 433 15.82 22.55 -9.76
N ASP A 434 15.92 21.62 -10.72
CA ASP A 434 14.90 21.38 -11.74
C ASP A 434 13.55 20.95 -11.14
N LEU A 435 13.59 20.09 -10.11
CA LEU A 435 12.42 19.63 -9.38
C LEU A 435 11.70 20.81 -8.70
N SER A 436 12.47 21.73 -8.08
CA SER A 436 11.91 22.92 -7.44
C SER A 436 11.20 23.85 -8.44
N ASP A 437 11.76 24.04 -9.64
CA ASP A 437 11.14 24.83 -10.71
C ASP A 437 9.85 24.15 -11.22
N MET A 438 9.90 22.83 -11.43
CA MET A 438 8.73 22.04 -11.86
C MET A 438 7.57 22.13 -10.87
N ILE A 439 7.85 22.05 -9.57
CA ILE A 439 6.85 22.14 -8.51
C ILE A 439 6.19 23.52 -8.50
N SER A 440 6.99 24.58 -8.64
CA SER A 440 6.48 25.95 -8.71
C SER A 440 5.50 26.11 -9.88
N LYS A 441 5.84 25.55 -11.05
CA LYS A 441 4.96 25.52 -12.24
C LYS A 441 3.69 24.69 -12.01
N GLN A 442 3.78 23.52 -11.38
CA GLN A 442 2.63 22.67 -11.06
C GLN A 442 1.62 23.38 -10.15
N ILE A 443 2.11 24.02 -9.07
CA ILE A 443 1.26 24.73 -8.11
C ILE A 443 0.60 25.95 -8.77
N LEU A 444 1.34 26.70 -9.61
CA LEU A 444 0.77 27.80 -10.39
C LEU A 444 -0.33 27.32 -11.34
N ASN A 445 -0.10 26.20 -12.04
CA ASN A 445 -1.10 25.65 -12.96
C ASN A 445 -2.36 25.18 -12.22
N GLN A 446 -2.25 24.54 -11.04
CA GLN A 446 -3.43 24.15 -10.26
C GLN A 446 -4.29 25.35 -9.88
N LYS A 447 -3.68 26.46 -9.43
CA LYS A 447 -4.39 27.70 -9.10
C LYS A 447 -5.05 28.39 -10.30
N HIS A 448 -4.66 28.05 -11.53
CA HIS A 448 -5.32 28.54 -12.74
C HIS A 448 -6.56 27.72 -13.12
N PHE A 449 -6.69 26.49 -12.61
CA PHE A 449 -7.82 25.60 -12.88
C PHE A 449 -8.84 25.53 -11.74
N GLU A 450 -8.46 25.89 -10.51
CA GLU A 450 -9.36 26.19 -9.38
C GLU A 450 -9.99 27.59 -9.52
#